data_AF-A0A1F6IWZ2-F1
#
_entry.id   AF-A0A1F6IWZ2-F1
#
_cell.length_a   1.000
_cell.length_b   1.000
_cell.length_c   1.000
_cell.angle_alpha   90.00
_cell.angle_beta   90.00
_cell.angle_gamma   90.00
#
_symmetry.space_group_name_H-M   'P 1'
#
loop_
_entity.id
_entity.type
_entity.pdbx_description
1 polymer ?
#
loop_
_entity_poly.entity_id
_entity_poly.type
_entity_poly.pdbx_seq_one_letter_code
_entity_poly.pdbx_strand_id
1 'polypeptide(L)'
;MEREPILPPEKINLSEFVENPHATIRQANRLHLEIARTAIASRGIEGAMQYGPMFLSFWVYRIRGRDRARALKSSYFWLRHADDIADGDKPLPRGYSSKEDFLLEKKGLARKILTGSATDIFGDKEDVLLLDFAFATRRLNIDLSEETLAILDTIIFDEERSRTGRLPKQAELDDYFDKLDFACVEGGLKLAGENYNKEEVADITMAVRTMFNLRDITKDMRAGIINISSEDIESYGIDLDRCKNAPTLSDLLNYDPIRRWYTDQMLACSDYLERSEKSLAGIRMKPETRFALSFNSKRVVRNKLRKLNKLLAQ
;
A
#
# COMPACT_ATOMS: atom_id res chain seq x y z
N MET A 1 16.97 -39.28 12.01
CA MET A 1 17.29 -37.88 12.37
C MET A 1 15.98 -37.17 12.63
N GLU A 2 15.53 -37.20 13.87
CA GLU A 2 14.44 -36.33 14.33
C GLU A 2 14.94 -34.89 14.22
N ARG A 3 14.25 -34.06 13.43
CA ARG A 3 14.56 -32.64 13.36
C ARG A 3 14.19 -32.04 14.71
N GLU A 4 15.14 -31.40 15.38
CA GLU A 4 14.87 -30.62 16.59
C GLU A 4 13.68 -29.69 16.34
N PRO A 5 12.74 -29.58 17.29
CA PRO A 5 11.63 -28.64 17.18
C PRO A 5 12.22 -27.24 17.06
N ILE A 6 12.02 -26.67 15.89
CA ILE A 6 12.46 -25.34 15.54
C ILE A 6 11.65 -24.37 16.43
N LEU A 7 12.27 -23.82 17.47
CA LEU A 7 11.66 -22.85 18.37
C LEU A 7 11.12 -21.64 17.57
N PRO A 8 9.96 -21.08 17.95
CA PRO A 8 9.45 -19.86 17.34
C PRO A 8 10.45 -18.71 17.57
N PRO A 9 10.58 -17.73 16.65
CA PRO A 9 11.30 -16.51 16.96
C PRO A 9 10.62 -15.88 18.17
N GLU A 10 11.42 -15.69 19.22
CA GLU A 10 10.96 -15.14 20.48
C GLU A 10 10.50 -13.69 20.23
N LYS A 11 9.25 -13.37 20.59
CA LYS A 11 8.77 -11.99 20.61
C LYS A 11 9.76 -11.15 21.40
N ILE A 12 10.20 -10.03 20.84
CA ILE A 12 11.14 -9.15 21.53
C ILE A 12 10.38 -8.17 22.43
N ASN A 13 10.97 -7.86 23.58
CA ASN A 13 10.48 -6.76 24.41
C ASN A 13 10.79 -5.43 23.71
N LEU A 14 9.74 -4.75 23.25
CA LEU A 14 9.83 -3.47 22.57
C LEU A 14 9.89 -2.29 23.55
N SER A 15 9.60 -2.49 24.84
CA SER A 15 9.63 -1.41 25.85
C SER A 15 11.01 -0.80 26.02
N GLU A 16 12.09 -1.57 25.84
CA GLU A 16 13.47 -1.04 25.85
C GLU A 16 13.70 0.02 24.74
N PHE A 17 13.04 -0.17 23.58
CA PHE A 17 13.07 0.78 22.47
C PHE A 17 12.15 1.98 22.72
N VAL A 18 11.06 1.80 23.48
CA VAL A 18 10.20 2.91 23.90
C VAL A 18 10.97 3.89 24.79
N GLU A 19 11.79 3.38 25.71
CA GLU A 19 12.59 4.18 26.64
C GLU A 19 13.85 4.80 26.00
N ASN A 20 14.33 4.22 24.89
CA ASN A 20 15.57 4.66 24.23
C ASN A 20 15.37 5.01 22.74
N PRO A 21 14.91 6.23 22.41
CA PRO A 21 14.71 6.68 21.03
C PRO A 21 15.95 6.55 20.14
N HIS A 22 17.16 6.69 20.70
CA HIS A 22 18.41 6.54 19.93
C HIS A 22 18.68 5.09 19.55
N ALA A 23 18.37 4.12 20.40
CA ALA A 23 18.43 2.70 20.07
C ALA A 23 17.42 2.37 18.96
N THR A 24 16.19 2.88 19.08
CA THR A 24 15.10 2.69 18.11
C THR A 24 15.48 3.19 16.73
N ILE A 25 15.97 4.43 16.62
CA ILE A 25 16.40 5.00 15.34
C ILE A 25 17.54 4.18 14.72
N ARG A 26 18.51 3.72 15.52
CA ARG A 26 19.64 2.89 15.02
C ARG A 26 19.14 1.55 14.48
N GLN A 27 18.25 0.89 15.22
CA GLN A 27 17.70 -0.40 14.84
C GLN A 27 16.78 -0.29 13.63
N ALA A 28 15.92 0.73 13.56
CA ALA A 28 15.09 1.02 12.39
C ALA A 28 15.95 1.25 11.14
N ASN A 29 17.05 1.99 11.23
CA ASN A 29 17.97 2.18 10.09
C ASN A 29 18.62 0.88 9.62
N ARG A 30 18.96 -0.04 10.52
CA ARG A 30 19.47 -1.38 10.15
C ARG A 30 18.39 -2.18 9.42
N LEU A 31 17.18 -2.22 9.97
CA LEU A 31 16.03 -2.92 9.39
C LEU A 31 15.69 -2.39 8.00
N HIS A 32 15.69 -1.08 7.80
CA HIS A 32 15.48 -0.48 6.48
C HIS A 32 16.45 -1.01 5.42
N LEU A 33 17.74 -1.14 5.77
CA LEU A 33 18.76 -1.66 4.84
C LEU A 33 18.60 -3.15 4.61
N GLU A 34 18.31 -3.91 5.66
CA GLU A 34 18.10 -5.35 5.62
C GLU A 34 16.89 -5.72 4.73
N ILE A 35 15.75 -5.07 4.93
CA ILE A 35 14.53 -5.29 4.15
C ILE A 35 14.76 -4.92 2.68
N ALA A 36 15.36 -3.75 2.41
CA ALA A 36 15.61 -3.31 1.04
C ALA A 36 16.58 -4.27 0.30
N ARG A 37 17.66 -4.69 0.95
CA ARG A 37 18.61 -5.66 0.37
C ARG A 37 17.95 -7.00 0.09
N THR A 38 17.15 -7.50 1.04
CA THR A 38 16.44 -8.77 0.89
C THR A 38 15.47 -8.72 -0.29
N ALA A 39 14.71 -7.64 -0.43
CA ALA A 39 13.78 -7.47 -1.54
C ALA A 39 14.49 -7.33 -2.90
N ILE A 40 15.61 -6.62 -2.98
CA ILE A 40 16.42 -6.52 -4.20
C ILE A 40 16.99 -7.91 -4.56
N ALA A 41 17.48 -8.65 -3.56
CA ALA A 41 18.03 -9.98 -3.78
C ALA A 41 16.97 -10.98 -4.26
N SER A 42 15.73 -10.91 -3.76
CA SER A 42 14.66 -11.85 -4.13
C SER A 42 13.91 -11.47 -5.40
N ARG A 43 13.72 -10.17 -5.68
CA ARG A 43 12.88 -9.67 -6.79
C ARG A 43 13.65 -8.93 -7.88
N GLY A 44 14.97 -8.81 -7.77
CA GLY A 44 15.82 -8.13 -8.76
C GLY A 44 15.40 -6.68 -9.01
N ILE A 45 15.17 -6.33 -10.28
CA ILE A 45 14.79 -4.98 -10.70
C ILE A 45 13.45 -4.56 -10.09
N GLU A 46 12.49 -5.47 -9.93
CA GLU A 46 11.20 -5.14 -9.32
C GLU A 46 11.37 -4.75 -7.85
N GLY A 47 12.20 -5.49 -7.11
CA GLY A 47 12.58 -5.13 -5.74
C GLY A 47 13.29 -3.78 -5.68
N ALA A 48 14.21 -3.50 -6.62
CA ALA A 48 14.84 -2.20 -6.72
C ALA A 48 13.84 -1.08 -7.05
N MET A 49 12.85 -1.34 -7.89
CA MET A 49 11.79 -0.39 -8.27
C MET A 49 10.70 -0.25 -7.21
N GLN A 50 10.57 -1.18 -6.28
CA GLN A 50 9.64 -1.08 -5.16
C GLN A 50 10.13 -0.07 -4.12
N TYR A 51 11.43 -0.12 -3.80
CA TYR A 51 12.04 0.80 -2.83
C TYR A 51 12.69 2.04 -3.48
N GLY A 52 13.06 1.96 -4.76
CA GLY A 52 13.76 2.98 -5.57
C GLY A 52 13.04 4.32 -5.72
N PRO A 53 11.82 4.36 -6.30
CA PRO A 53 10.99 5.56 -6.41
C PRO A 53 10.64 6.17 -5.06
N MET A 54 10.51 5.34 -4.02
CA MET A 54 10.31 5.80 -2.65
C MET A 54 11.53 6.57 -2.11
N PHE A 55 12.75 6.35 -2.60
CA PHE A 55 13.90 7.21 -2.23
C PHE A 55 13.75 8.65 -2.71
N LEU A 56 13.11 8.89 -3.87
CA LEU A 56 12.82 10.25 -4.33
C LEU A 56 11.74 10.90 -3.44
N SER A 57 10.70 10.15 -3.08
CA SER A 57 9.73 10.60 -2.07
C SER A 57 10.40 10.88 -0.72
N PHE A 58 11.23 9.97 -0.21
CA PHE A 58 11.99 10.19 1.03
C PHE A 58 12.89 11.43 0.94
N TRP A 59 13.46 11.71 -0.24
CA TRP A 59 14.25 12.92 -0.46
C TRP A 59 13.40 14.19 -0.40
N VAL A 60 12.23 14.19 -1.05
CA VAL A 60 11.26 15.30 -0.96
C VAL A 60 10.83 15.54 0.50
N TYR A 61 10.47 14.49 1.23
CA TYR A 61 10.09 14.64 2.64
C TYR A 61 11.28 15.01 3.53
N ARG A 62 12.51 14.63 3.14
CA ARG A 62 13.74 15.00 3.87
C ARG A 62 14.03 16.49 3.76
N ILE A 63 13.78 17.11 2.61
CA ILE A 63 13.85 18.58 2.46
C ILE A 63 12.95 19.26 3.49
N ARG A 64 11.81 18.66 3.80
CA ARG A 64 10.79 19.19 4.73
C ARG A 64 11.05 18.85 6.20
N GLY A 65 12.11 18.09 6.49
CA GLY A 65 12.52 17.73 7.84
C GLY A 65 12.92 16.27 7.98
N ARG A 66 13.91 16.01 8.82
CA ARG A 66 14.41 14.65 9.08
C ARG A 66 13.34 13.72 9.65
N ASP A 67 12.52 14.21 10.57
CA ASP A 67 11.45 13.42 11.18
C ASP A 67 10.34 13.08 10.16
N ARG A 68 10.03 13.95 9.17
CA ARG A 68 9.06 13.65 8.12
C ARG A 68 9.51 12.50 7.22
N ALA A 69 10.77 12.55 6.77
CA ALA A 69 11.35 11.45 5.98
C ALA A 69 11.42 10.15 6.79
N ARG A 70 11.74 10.24 8.09
CA ARG A 70 11.78 9.08 8.98
C ARG A 70 10.40 8.46 9.15
N ALA A 71 9.38 9.26 9.45
CA ALA A 71 8.00 8.79 9.58
C ALA A 71 7.54 8.06 8.30
N LEU A 72 7.69 8.68 7.13
CA LEU A 72 7.28 8.09 5.85
C LEU A 72 8.02 6.78 5.56
N LYS A 73 9.32 6.75 5.84
CA LYS A 73 10.15 5.57 5.58
C LYS A 73 9.76 4.41 6.49
N SER A 74 9.67 4.66 7.79
CA SER A 74 9.39 3.62 8.77
C SER A 74 7.96 3.09 8.64
N SER A 75 6.97 3.96 8.35
CA SER A 75 5.61 3.49 8.06
C SER A 75 5.53 2.67 6.78
N TYR A 76 6.16 3.13 5.68
CA TYR A 76 6.18 2.40 4.42
C TYR A 76 6.80 1.00 4.57
N PHE A 77 7.96 0.89 5.21
CA PHE A 77 8.63 -0.40 5.37
C PHE A 77 7.85 -1.35 6.29
N TRP A 78 7.23 -0.83 7.35
CA TRP A 78 6.45 -1.64 8.27
C TRP A 78 5.15 -2.15 7.63
N LEU A 79 4.38 -1.26 6.99
CA LEU A 79 3.15 -1.63 6.28
C LEU A 79 3.45 -2.56 5.10
N ARG A 80 4.52 -2.29 4.34
CA ARG A 80 4.92 -3.17 3.23
C ARG A 80 5.39 -4.54 3.70
N HIS A 81 5.99 -4.63 4.88
CA HIS A 81 6.33 -5.93 5.46
C HIS A 81 5.06 -6.76 5.74
N ALA A 82 4.02 -6.13 6.29
CA ALA A 82 2.74 -6.81 6.51
C ALA A 82 2.06 -7.23 5.19
N ASP A 83 2.03 -6.32 4.22
CA ASP A 83 1.49 -6.52 2.87
C ASP A 83 2.20 -7.67 2.13
N ASP A 84 3.55 -7.71 2.15
CA ASP A 84 4.33 -8.79 1.53
C ASP A 84 4.00 -10.17 2.14
N ILE A 85 3.66 -10.24 3.45
CA ILE A 85 3.25 -11.50 4.10
C ILE A 85 1.82 -11.88 3.71
N ALA A 86 0.91 -10.89 3.65
CA ALA A 86 -0.46 -11.08 3.20
C ALA A 86 -0.50 -11.60 1.75
N ASP A 87 0.26 -10.99 0.84
CA ASP A 87 0.41 -11.39 -0.57
C ASP A 87 1.09 -12.76 -0.74
N GLY A 88 1.78 -13.27 0.29
CA GLY A 88 2.60 -14.48 0.20
C GLY A 88 3.95 -14.29 -0.48
N ASP A 89 4.35 -13.04 -0.75
CA ASP A 89 5.70 -12.72 -1.23
C ASP A 89 6.78 -12.94 -0.15
N LYS A 90 6.37 -13.04 1.11
CA LYS A 90 7.19 -13.42 2.26
C LYS A 90 6.52 -14.57 3.03
N PRO A 91 7.30 -15.48 3.64
CA PRO A 91 6.75 -16.52 4.47
C PRO A 91 6.13 -15.93 5.74
N LEU A 92 5.08 -16.58 6.24
CA LEU A 92 4.52 -16.27 7.56
C LEU A 92 5.61 -16.45 8.64
N PRO A 93 5.84 -15.47 9.51
CA PRO A 93 6.79 -15.62 10.61
C PRO A 93 6.37 -16.77 11.53
N ARG A 94 7.32 -17.50 12.12
CA ARG A 94 6.95 -18.60 13.02
C ARG A 94 6.30 -18.03 14.29
N GLY A 95 5.41 -18.81 14.90
CA GLY A 95 4.64 -18.40 16.08
C GLY A 95 3.24 -17.89 15.75
N TYR A 96 2.95 -17.57 14.49
CA TYR A 96 1.61 -17.25 14.02
C TYR A 96 0.90 -18.46 13.44
N SER A 97 -0.40 -18.56 13.73
CA SER A 97 -1.24 -19.66 13.25
C SER A 97 -1.73 -19.45 11.81
N SER A 98 -1.91 -18.19 11.40
CA SER A 98 -2.36 -17.79 10.07
C SER A 98 -1.87 -16.38 9.70
N LYS A 99 -2.05 -15.98 8.43
CA LYS A 99 -1.79 -14.60 7.99
C LYS A 99 -2.74 -13.61 8.67
N GLU A 100 -4.02 -13.99 8.82
CA GLU A 100 -5.02 -13.22 9.55
C GLU A 100 -4.58 -12.94 11.00
N ASP A 101 -4.13 -13.97 11.72
CA ASP A 101 -3.62 -13.87 13.10
C ASP A 101 -2.44 -12.88 13.19
N PHE A 102 -1.49 -12.99 12.26
CA PHE A 102 -0.39 -12.03 12.11
C PHE A 102 -0.89 -10.60 11.92
N LEU A 103 -1.79 -10.35 10.98
CA LEU A 103 -2.29 -9.01 10.66
C LEU A 103 -3.11 -8.40 11.80
N LEU A 104 -3.94 -9.20 12.48
CA LEU A 104 -4.71 -8.77 13.64
C LEU A 104 -3.80 -8.39 14.81
N GLU A 105 -2.72 -9.15 15.03
CA GLU A 105 -1.70 -8.78 16.02
C GLU A 105 -1.03 -7.45 15.65
N LYS A 106 -0.62 -7.26 14.38
CA LYS A 106 -0.03 -5.98 13.92
C LYS A 106 -0.98 -4.81 14.07
N LYS A 107 -2.26 -4.98 13.77
CA LYS A 107 -3.29 -3.95 14.00
C LYS A 107 -3.46 -3.64 15.48
N GLY A 108 -3.49 -4.66 16.34
CA GLY A 108 -3.56 -4.49 17.79
C GLY A 108 -2.35 -3.74 18.34
N LEU A 109 -1.15 -4.06 17.85
CA LEU A 109 0.09 -3.41 18.21
C LEU A 109 0.16 -1.95 17.74
N ALA A 110 -0.23 -1.67 16.49
CA ALA A 110 -0.35 -0.32 15.95
C ALA A 110 -1.29 0.55 16.79
N ARG A 111 -2.47 0.02 17.15
CA ARG A 111 -3.41 0.72 18.02
C ARG A 111 -2.76 1.07 19.36
N LYS A 112 -2.13 0.09 20.02
CA LYS A 112 -1.46 0.30 21.32
C LYS A 112 -0.38 1.38 21.26
N ILE A 113 0.53 1.27 20.28
CA ILE A 113 1.67 2.16 20.12
C ILE A 113 1.22 3.56 19.74
N LEU A 114 0.35 3.70 18.73
CA LEU A 114 0.01 5.00 18.16
C LEU A 114 -0.91 5.81 19.08
N THR A 115 -1.82 5.16 19.83
CA THR A 115 -2.67 5.86 20.80
C THR A 115 -2.04 6.03 22.17
N GLY A 116 -0.81 5.52 22.39
CA GLY A 116 -0.07 5.67 23.64
C GLY A 116 -0.67 4.91 24.83
N SER A 117 -1.33 3.77 24.58
CA SER A 117 -2.15 3.07 25.59
C SER A 117 -1.46 1.93 26.33
N ALA A 118 -0.17 1.67 26.09
CA ALA A 118 0.56 0.54 26.70
C ALA A 118 1.99 0.89 27.13
N THR A 119 2.40 0.32 28.26
CA THR A 119 3.76 0.38 28.84
C THR A 119 4.58 -0.87 28.52
N ASP A 120 3.94 -2.03 28.46
CA ASP A 120 4.57 -3.31 28.10
C ASP A 120 4.20 -3.71 26.68
N ILE A 121 5.18 -3.64 25.79
CA ILE A 121 4.97 -3.84 24.36
C ILE A 121 5.89 -4.97 23.90
N PHE A 122 5.30 -6.03 23.35
CA PHE A 122 6.01 -7.14 22.74
C PHE A 122 5.61 -7.24 21.27
N GLY A 123 6.56 -7.61 20.43
CA GLY A 123 6.32 -7.75 19.00
C GLY A 123 7.48 -8.42 18.29
N ASP A 124 7.44 -8.40 16.97
CA ASP A 124 8.52 -8.88 16.12
C ASP A 124 9.61 -7.81 15.98
N LYS A 125 10.78 -8.23 15.50
CA LYS A 125 11.92 -7.33 15.26
C LYS A 125 11.54 -6.14 14.37
N GLU A 126 10.71 -6.38 13.35
CA GLU A 126 10.25 -5.38 12.40
C GLU A 126 9.34 -4.32 13.03
N ASP A 127 8.70 -4.60 14.17
CA ASP A 127 7.81 -3.65 14.85
C ASP A 127 8.57 -2.47 15.48
N VAL A 128 9.90 -2.53 15.55
CA VAL A 128 10.74 -1.36 15.83
C VAL A 128 10.52 -0.23 14.82
N LEU A 129 10.12 -0.55 13.58
CA LEU A 129 9.78 0.45 12.57
C LEU A 129 8.51 1.23 12.94
N LEU A 130 7.51 0.56 13.51
CA LEU A 130 6.29 1.20 14.02
C LEU A 130 6.60 2.15 15.18
N LEU A 131 7.51 1.78 16.09
CA LEU A 131 7.98 2.68 17.15
C LEU A 131 8.70 3.91 16.59
N ASP A 132 9.61 3.72 15.63
CA ASP A 132 10.36 4.82 15.00
C ASP A 132 9.43 5.79 14.25
N PHE A 133 8.39 5.25 13.60
CA PHE A 133 7.29 6.01 13.02
C PHE A 133 6.54 6.82 14.08
N ALA A 134 6.09 6.18 15.17
CA ALA A 134 5.36 6.84 16.25
C ALA A 134 6.19 7.96 16.92
N PHE A 135 7.49 7.77 17.11
CA PHE A 135 8.37 8.83 17.62
C PHE A 135 8.50 10.00 16.65
N ALA A 136 8.61 9.71 15.35
CA ALA A 136 8.70 10.75 14.34
C ALA A 136 7.42 11.59 14.25
N THR A 137 6.25 10.96 14.26
CA THR A 137 4.96 11.67 14.17
C THR A 137 4.67 12.50 15.43
N ARG A 138 4.95 11.98 16.63
CA ARG A 138 4.84 12.74 17.89
C ARG A 138 5.71 14.00 17.89
N ARG A 139 6.96 13.91 17.42
CA ARG A 139 7.87 15.08 17.31
C ARG A 139 7.36 16.12 16.33
N LEU A 140 6.55 15.72 15.35
CA LEU A 140 5.93 16.61 14.38
C LEU A 140 4.57 17.13 14.84
N ASN A 141 4.03 16.63 15.97
CA ASN A 141 2.66 16.87 16.42
C ASN A 141 1.62 16.53 15.33
N ILE A 142 1.79 15.39 14.68
CA ILE A 142 0.87 14.86 13.66
C ILE A 142 0.32 13.53 14.17
N ASP A 143 -0.99 13.36 14.12
CA ASP A 143 -1.64 12.06 14.31
C ASP A 143 -1.86 11.41 12.95
N LEU A 144 -1.42 10.15 12.82
CA LEU A 144 -1.59 9.31 11.64
C LEU A 144 -2.14 7.92 12.01
N SER A 145 -2.76 7.81 13.19
CA SER A 145 -3.27 6.55 13.73
C SER A 145 -4.41 5.99 12.89
N GLU A 146 -5.36 6.84 12.51
CA GLU A 146 -6.51 6.46 11.68
C GLU A 146 -6.08 5.94 10.30
N GLU A 147 -5.17 6.64 9.62
CA GLU A 147 -4.65 6.24 8.30
C GLU A 147 -3.86 4.94 8.40
N THR A 148 -3.02 4.79 9.43
CA THR A 148 -2.24 3.56 9.60
C THR A 148 -3.15 2.35 9.83
N LEU A 149 -4.20 2.52 10.65
CA LEU A 149 -5.17 1.46 10.92
C LEU A 149 -6.03 1.16 9.69
N ALA A 150 -6.41 2.18 8.92
CA ALA A 150 -7.17 2.01 7.68
C ALA A 150 -6.37 1.22 6.62
N ILE A 151 -5.05 1.44 6.49
CA ILE A 151 -4.21 0.62 5.59
C ILE A 151 -4.16 -0.84 6.05
N LEU A 152 -4.04 -1.09 7.36
CA LEU A 152 -4.07 -2.46 7.87
C LEU A 152 -5.43 -3.13 7.61
N ASP A 153 -6.52 -2.38 7.74
CA ASP A 153 -7.86 -2.87 7.42
C ASP A 153 -8.01 -3.24 5.95
N THR A 154 -7.39 -2.47 5.04
CA THR A 154 -7.38 -2.82 3.61
C THR A 154 -6.55 -4.07 3.33
N ILE A 155 -5.41 -4.27 4.02
CA ILE A 155 -4.59 -5.48 3.86
C ILE A 155 -5.33 -6.71 4.41
N ILE A 156 -6.00 -6.59 5.55
CA ILE A 156 -6.81 -7.67 6.14
C ILE A 156 -7.97 -8.04 5.20
N PHE A 157 -8.63 -7.03 4.63
CA PHE A 157 -9.70 -7.24 3.66
C PHE A 157 -9.20 -8.01 2.42
N ASP A 158 -8.00 -7.68 1.92
CA ASP A 158 -7.41 -8.35 0.75
C ASP A 158 -7.00 -9.80 1.06
N GLU A 159 -6.48 -10.06 2.26
CA GLU A 159 -6.18 -11.42 2.72
C GLU A 159 -7.46 -12.27 2.80
N GLU A 160 -8.53 -11.73 3.38
CA GLU A 160 -9.83 -12.41 3.46
C GLU A 160 -10.38 -12.72 2.06
N ARG A 161 -10.34 -11.73 1.15
CA ARG A 161 -10.80 -11.91 -0.24
C ARG A 161 -9.99 -12.95 -0.98
N SER A 162 -8.66 -12.92 -0.85
CA SER A 162 -7.76 -13.90 -1.44
C SER A 162 -8.09 -15.32 -0.97
N ARG A 163 -8.37 -15.50 0.33
CA ARG A 163 -8.70 -16.80 0.93
C ARG A 163 -10.09 -17.31 0.58
N THR A 164 -11.08 -16.42 0.52
CA THR A 164 -12.50 -16.79 0.35
C THR A 164 -12.94 -16.80 -1.11
N GLY A 165 -12.24 -16.08 -1.99
CA GLY A 165 -12.65 -15.85 -3.38
C GLY A 165 -13.96 -15.06 -3.49
N ARG A 166 -14.38 -14.37 -2.43
CA ARG A 166 -15.64 -13.62 -2.38
C ARG A 166 -15.66 -12.51 -3.42
N LEU A 167 -16.77 -12.43 -4.17
CA LEU A 167 -16.99 -11.33 -5.11
C LEU A 167 -17.54 -10.10 -4.35
N PRO A 168 -16.88 -8.94 -4.47
CA PRO A 168 -17.35 -7.73 -3.82
C PRO A 168 -18.43 -7.05 -4.65
N LYS A 169 -19.38 -6.40 -3.97
CA LYS A 169 -20.30 -5.44 -4.61
C LYS A 169 -19.57 -4.14 -4.94
N GLN A 170 -20.13 -3.34 -5.86
CA GLN A 170 -19.57 -2.03 -6.19
C GLN A 170 -19.45 -1.13 -4.95
N ALA A 171 -20.49 -1.07 -4.12
CA ALA A 171 -20.48 -0.27 -2.90
C ALA A 171 -19.40 -0.70 -1.89
N GLU A 172 -19.06 -1.99 -1.86
CA GLU A 172 -17.98 -2.50 -0.99
C GLU A 172 -16.61 -2.14 -1.56
N LEU A 173 -16.42 -2.22 -2.88
CA LEU A 173 -15.21 -1.75 -3.53
C LEU A 173 -15.02 -0.24 -3.33
N ASP A 174 -16.10 0.55 -3.43
CA ASP A 174 -16.05 1.99 -3.24
C ASP A 174 -15.65 2.34 -1.80
N ASP A 175 -16.24 1.70 -0.78
CA ASP A 175 -15.85 1.89 0.64
C ASP A 175 -14.41 1.43 0.90
N TYR A 176 -14.00 0.29 0.35
CA TYR A 176 -12.63 -0.21 0.43
C TYR A 176 -11.63 0.79 -0.17
N PHE A 177 -11.87 1.23 -1.41
CA PHE A 177 -10.98 2.16 -2.10
C PHE A 177 -10.96 3.50 -1.39
N ASP A 178 -12.10 4.01 -0.94
CA ASP A 178 -12.16 5.28 -0.22
C ASP A 178 -11.37 5.24 1.09
N LYS A 179 -11.34 4.11 1.80
CA LYS A 179 -10.50 3.92 3.00
C LYS A 179 -9.01 3.88 2.67
N LEU A 180 -8.61 3.10 1.65
CA LEU A 180 -7.22 2.98 1.22
C LEU A 180 -6.67 4.32 0.73
N ASP A 181 -7.47 4.99 -0.10
CA ASP A 181 -7.17 6.27 -0.72
C ASP A 181 -7.11 7.39 0.28
N PHE A 182 -8.09 7.44 1.20
CA PHE A 182 -8.03 8.28 2.38
C PHE A 182 -6.69 8.05 3.06
N ALA A 183 -6.41 6.83 3.51
CA ALA A 183 -5.22 6.59 4.32
C ALA A 183 -3.88 6.94 3.63
N CYS A 184 -3.72 6.59 2.36
CA CYS A 184 -2.46 6.79 1.65
C CYS A 184 -2.26 8.24 1.21
N VAL A 185 -3.28 8.90 0.66
CA VAL A 185 -3.17 10.28 0.15
C VAL A 185 -3.28 11.27 1.29
N GLU A 186 -4.22 11.09 2.21
CA GLU A 186 -4.38 11.92 3.39
C GLU A 186 -3.15 11.86 4.28
N GLY A 187 -2.70 10.64 4.62
CA GLY A 187 -1.53 10.45 5.47
C GLY A 187 -0.28 11.08 4.85
N GLY A 188 -0.11 10.96 3.53
CA GLY A 188 0.97 11.63 2.80
C GLY A 188 0.88 13.16 2.90
N LEU A 189 -0.28 13.75 2.62
CA LEU A 189 -0.46 15.20 2.64
C LEU A 189 -0.38 15.80 4.05
N LYS A 190 -0.93 15.11 5.06
CA LYS A 190 -0.77 15.45 6.49
C LYS A 190 0.69 15.43 6.88
N LEU A 191 1.43 14.39 6.51
CA LEU A 191 2.86 14.29 6.80
C LEU A 191 3.67 15.37 6.07
N ALA A 192 3.28 15.69 4.83
CA ALA A 192 3.84 16.81 4.10
C ALA A 192 3.52 18.14 4.81
N GLY A 193 2.42 18.25 5.55
CA GLY A 193 1.95 19.48 6.17
C GLY A 193 1.34 20.42 5.13
N GLU A 194 0.59 19.86 4.18
CA GLU A 194 -0.27 20.62 3.28
C GLU A 194 -1.66 20.80 3.93
N ASN A 195 -2.33 21.89 3.57
CA ASN A 195 -3.75 22.08 3.86
C ASN A 195 -4.50 21.81 2.55
N TYR A 196 -5.46 20.89 2.60
CA TYR A 196 -6.25 20.48 1.44
C TYR A 196 -7.62 20.00 1.91
N ASN A 197 -8.58 19.97 1.00
CA ASN A 197 -9.87 19.27 1.18
C ASN A 197 -9.86 17.97 0.38
N LYS A 198 -10.52 16.93 0.89
CA LYS A 198 -10.56 15.60 0.26
C LYS A 198 -11.05 15.66 -1.19
N GLU A 199 -12.03 16.51 -1.46
CA GLU A 199 -12.62 16.73 -2.78
C GLU A 199 -11.59 17.25 -3.80
N GLU A 200 -10.61 18.04 -3.35
CA GLU A 200 -9.61 18.64 -4.24
C GLU A 200 -8.61 17.60 -4.79
N VAL A 201 -8.40 16.52 -4.04
CA VAL A 201 -7.47 15.44 -4.39
C VAL A 201 -8.19 14.16 -4.83
N ALA A 202 -9.52 14.11 -4.74
CA ALA A 202 -10.30 12.92 -5.09
C ALA A 202 -10.01 12.40 -6.51
N ASP A 203 -10.02 13.28 -7.52
CA ASP A 203 -9.81 12.86 -8.92
C ASP A 203 -8.40 12.27 -9.18
N ILE A 204 -7.33 12.82 -8.58
CA ILE A 204 -5.99 12.22 -8.77
C ILE A 204 -5.92 10.86 -8.09
N THR A 205 -6.59 10.72 -6.96
CA THR A 205 -6.64 9.48 -6.19
C THR A 205 -7.42 8.40 -6.95
N MET A 206 -8.57 8.74 -7.53
CA MET A 206 -9.31 7.88 -8.46
C MET A 206 -8.43 7.44 -9.65
N ALA A 207 -7.70 8.37 -10.27
CA ALA A 207 -6.83 8.04 -11.41
C ALA A 207 -5.70 7.08 -11.00
N VAL A 208 -5.13 7.25 -9.81
CA VAL A 208 -4.09 6.36 -9.27
C VAL A 208 -4.65 4.98 -8.95
N ARG A 209 -5.80 4.89 -8.24
CA ARG A 209 -6.43 3.60 -7.88
C ARG A 209 -6.78 2.81 -9.15
N THR A 210 -7.43 3.44 -10.12
CA THR A 210 -7.89 2.75 -11.34
C THR A 210 -6.69 2.27 -12.14
N MET A 211 -5.62 3.06 -12.22
CA MET A 211 -4.38 2.63 -12.88
C MET A 211 -3.75 1.41 -12.21
N PHE A 212 -3.74 1.33 -10.88
CA PHE A 212 -3.22 0.16 -10.16
C PHE A 212 -4.09 -1.07 -10.40
N ASN A 213 -5.41 -0.96 -10.27
CA ASN A 213 -6.34 -2.06 -10.58
C ASN A 213 -6.12 -2.60 -12.00
N LEU A 214 -6.02 -1.71 -13.00
CA LEU A 214 -5.77 -2.11 -14.39
C LEU A 214 -4.40 -2.75 -14.60
N ARG A 215 -3.36 -2.21 -13.96
CA ARG A 215 -2.00 -2.74 -14.04
C ARG A 215 -1.93 -4.16 -13.46
N ASP A 216 -2.57 -4.38 -12.33
CA ASP A 216 -2.38 -5.57 -11.50
C ASP A 216 -3.48 -6.62 -11.67
N ILE A 217 -4.53 -6.34 -12.45
CA ILE A 217 -5.69 -7.22 -12.64
C ILE A 217 -5.35 -8.70 -12.84
N THR A 218 -4.30 -9.01 -13.61
CA THR A 218 -3.88 -10.41 -13.83
C THR A 218 -3.22 -11.04 -12.62
N LYS A 219 -2.42 -10.28 -11.87
CA LYS A 219 -1.83 -10.74 -10.60
C LYS A 219 -2.93 -10.94 -9.57
N ASP A 220 -3.81 -9.95 -9.42
CA ASP A 220 -4.88 -9.93 -8.43
C ASP A 220 -5.87 -11.06 -8.67
N MET A 221 -6.30 -11.29 -9.92
CA MET A 221 -7.19 -12.40 -10.27
C MET A 221 -6.61 -13.77 -9.90
N ARG A 222 -5.31 -13.99 -10.09
CA ARG A 222 -4.66 -15.25 -9.69
C ARG A 222 -4.52 -15.39 -8.18
N ALA A 223 -4.36 -14.27 -7.49
CA ALA A 223 -4.35 -14.22 -6.03
C ALA A 223 -5.75 -14.34 -5.41
N GLY A 224 -6.81 -14.42 -6.22
CA GLY A 224 -8.20 -14.46 -5.74
C GLY A 224 -8.75 -13.08 -5.32
N ILE A 225 -8.01 -12.00 -5.59
CA ILE A 225 -8.43 -10.62 -5.33
C ILE A 225 -9.13 -10.10 -6.59
N ILE A 226 -10.47 -10.16 -6.60
CA ILE A 226 -11.27 -9.73 -7.76
C ILE A 226 -11.68 -8.26 -7.56
N ASN A 227 -10.97 -7.35 -8.24
CA ASN A 227 -11.26 -5.91 -8.25
C ASN A 227 -12.27 -5.51 -9.36
N ILE A 228 -13.18 -6.42 -9.68
CA ILE A 228 -14.34 -6.21 -10.56
C ILE A 228 -15.58 -6.48 -9.71
N SER A 229 -16.52 -5.54 -9.67
CA SER A 229 -17.74 -5.68 -8.88
C SER A 229 -18.62 -6.80 -9.43
N SER A 230 -19.45 -7.41 -8.57
CA SER A 230 -20.47 -8.38 -9.00
C SER A 230 -21.40 -7.83 -10.07
N GLU A 231 -21.72 -6.54 -9.98
CA GLU A 231 -22.56 -5.79 -10.89
C GLU A 231 -21.90 -5.65 -12.27
N ASP A 232 -20.60 -5.34 -12.30
CA ASP A 232 -19.82 -5.31 -13.55
C ASP A 232 -19.67 -6.70 -14.16
N ILE A 233 -19.45 -7.73 -13.34
CA ILE A 233 -19.35 -9.12 -13.82
C ILE A 233 -20.64 -9.51 -14.56
N GLU A 234 -21.80 -9.20 -13.97
CA GLU A 234 -23.11 -9.46 -14.58
C GLU A 234 -23.33 -8.60 -15.84
N SER A 235 -23.10 -7.29 -15.75
CA SER A 235 -23.35 -6.32 -16.83
C SER A 235 -22.51 -6.59 -18.08
N TYR A 236 -21.22 -6.90 -17.89
CA TYR A 236 -20.30 -7.15 -19.01
C TYR A 236 -20.33 -8.61 -19.49
N GLY A 237 -20.94 -9.52 -18.73
CA GLY A 237 -20.99 -10.96 -19.00
C GLY A 237 -19.64 -11.65 -18.82
N ILE A 238 -18.95 -11.36 -17.72
CA ILE A 238 -17.59 -11.85 -17.43
C ILE A 238 -17.64 -13.25 -16.80
N ASP A 239 -17.02 -14.23 -17.46
CA ASP A 239 -16.72 -15.54 -16.90
C ASP A 239 -15.39 -15.49 -16.14
N LEU A 240 -15.46 -15.53 -14.81
CA LEU A 240 -14.28 -15.46 -13.95
C LEU A 240 -13.37 -16.68 -14.04
N ASP A 241 -13.90 -17.87 -14.31
CA ASP A 241 -13.08 -19.08 -14.40
C ASP A 241 -12.20 -19.03 -15.65
N ARG A 242 -12.72 -18.45 -16.73
CA ARG A 242 -11.90 -18.11 -17.90
C ARG A 242 -10.81 -17.08 -17.57
N CYS A 243 -11.14 -16.07 -16.77
CA CYS A 243 -10.21 -14.98 -16.44
C CYS A 243 -9.06 -15.42 -15.53
N LYS A 244 -9.34 -16.23 -14.49
CA LYS A 244 -8.32 -16.71 -13.52
C LYS A 244 -7.20 -17.50 -14.18
N ASN A 245 -7.49 -18.15 -15.30
CA ASN A 245 -6.54 -18.98 -16.04
C ASN A 245 -5.72 -18.20 -17.08
N ALA A 246 -5.94 -16.89 -17.24
CA ALA A 246 -5.19 -16.07 -18.20
C ALA A 246 -3.73 -15.83 -17.74
N PRO A 247 -2.70 -16.30 -18.47
CA PRO A 247 -1.31 -16.18 -18.06
C PRO A 247 -0.70 -14.81 -18.34
N THR A 248 -1.32 -13.99 -19.21
CA THR A 248 -0.89 -12.61 -19.45
C THR A 248 -2.08 -11.66 -19.55
N LEU A 249 -1.80 -10.35 -19.49
CA LEU A 249 -2.82 -9.32 -19.73
C LEU A 249 -3.34 -9.40 -21.17
N SER A 250 -2.49 -9.70 -22.14
CA SER A 250 -2.91 -9.88 -23.54
C SER A 250 -3.92 -11.02 -23.69
N ASP A 251 -3.69 -12.15 -23.02
CA ASP A 251 -4.64 -13.27 -23.03
C ASP A 251 -5.98 -12.90 -22.40
N LEU A 252 -5.94 -12.12 -21.31
CA LEU A 252 -7.13 -11.62 -20.64
C LEU A 252 -7.90 -10.63 -21.54
N LEU A 253 -7.21 -9.75 -22.25
CA LEU A 253 -7.80 -8.76 -23.16
C LEU A 253 -8.29 -9.35 -24.49
N ASN A 254 -7.94 -10.60 -24.81
CA ASN A 254 -8.53 -11.37 -25.92
C ASN A 254 -9.95 -11.88 -25.60
N TYR A 255 -10.44 -11.67 -24.37
CA TYR A 255 -11.80 -11.99 -23.97
C TYR A 255 -12.67 -10.73 -23.98
N ASP A 256 -13.59 -10.63 -24.95
CA ASP A 256 -14.37 -9.41 -25.24
C ASP A 256 -15.07 -8.77 -24.03
N PRO A 257 -15.76 -9.50 -23.13
CA PRO A 257 -16.28 -8.96 -21.87
C PRO A 257 -15.25 -8.19 -21.05
N ILE A 258 -14.07 -8.76 -20.83
CA ILE A 258 -13.00 -8.08 -20.10
C ILE A 258 -12.43 -6.93 -20.91
N ARG A 259 -12.23 -7.09 -22.24
CA ARG A 259 -11.73 -6.02 -23.09
C ARG A 259 -12.60 -4.76 -23.00
N ARG A 260 -13.93 -4.93 -23.03
CA ARG A 260 -14.90 -3.84 -22.89
C ARG A 260 -14.80 -3.18 -21.52
N TRP A 261 -14.92 -3.97 -20.44
CA TRP A 261 -14.80 -3.46 -19.07
C TRP A 261 -13.48 -2.70 -18.86
N TYR A 262 -12.37 -3.29 -19.31
CA TYR A 262 -11.04 -2.71 -19.18
C TYR A 262 -10.91 -1.39 -19.97
N THR A 263 -11.52 -1.32 -21.15
CA THR A 263 -11.55 -0.09 -21.95
C THR A 263 -12.33 1.02 -21.24
N ASP A 264 -13.49 0.71 -20.66
CA ASP A 264 -14.30 1.69 -19.94
C ASP A 264 -13.59 2.20 -18.68
N GLN A 265 -12.93 1.31 -17.94
CA GLN A 265 -12.09 1.68 -16.80
C GLN A 265 -10.89 2.54 -17.23
N MET A 266 -10.29 2.28 -18.40
CA MET A 266 -9.22 3.12 -18.95
C MET A 266 -9.70 4.52 -19.33
N LEU A 267 -10.90 4.64 -19.91
CA LEU A 267 -11.52 5.92 -20.23
C LEU A 267 -11.82 6.70 -18.93
N ALA A 268 -12.45 6.05 -17.95
CA ALA A 268 -12.69 6.65 -16.64
C ALA A 268 -11.38 7.14 -15.98
N CYS A 269 -10.33 6.32 -15.99
CA CYS A 269 -9.01 6.71 -15.48
C CYS A 269 -8.44 7.95 -16.17
N SER A 270 -8.64 8.08 -17.49
CA SER A 270 -8.21 9.24 -18.25
C SER A 270 -8.99 10.50 -17.85
N ASP A 271 -10.31 10.38 -17.68
CA ASP A 271 -11.19 11.48 -17.26
C ASP A 271 -10.83 11.97 -15.85
N TYR A 272 -10.63 11.04 -14.90
CA TYR A 272 -10.13 11.37 -13.56
C TYR A 272 -8.80 12.13 -13.63
N LEU A 273 -7.87 11.68 -14.46
CA LEU A 273 -6.57 12.35 -14.60
C LEU A 273 -6.74 13.79 -15.13
N GLU A 274 -7.58 14.00 -16.14
CA GLU A 274 -7.82 15.35 -16.69
C GLU A 274 -8.49 16.27 -15.66
N ARG A 275 -9.54 15.81 -14.97
CA ARG A 275 -10.19 16.61 -13.93
C ARG A 275 -9.23 16.95 -12.79
N SER A 276 -8.34 16.03 -12.43
CA SER A 276 -7.30 16.28 -11.43
C SER A 276 -6.28 17.36 -11.83
N GLU A 277 -6.11 17.62 -13.14
CA GLU A 277 -5.26 18.73 -13.59
C GLU A 277 -5.90 20.07 -13.27
N LYS A 278 -7.22 20.16 -13.43
CA LYS A 278 -8.01 21.35 -13.11
C LYS A 278 -8.10 21.54 -11.59
N SER A 279 -8.42 20.50 -10.82
CA SER A 279 -8.57 20.59 -9.36
C SER A 279 -7.26 20.98 -8.68
N LEU A 280 -6.15 20.29 -9.00
CA LEU A 280 -4.86 20.52 -8.35
C LEU A 280 -4.20 21.85 -8.73
N ALA A 281 -4.60 22.46 -9.85
CA ALA A 281 -4.13 23.80 -10.22
C ALA A 281 -4.67 24.89 -9.26
N GLY A 282 -5.85 24.67 -8.68
CA GLY A 282 -6.47 25.59 -7.72
C GLY A 282 -5.89 25.49 -6.31
N ILE A 283 -5.18 24.41 -5.97
CA ILE A 283 -4.70 24.17 -4.60
C ILE A 283 -3.36 24.87 -4.37
N ARG A 284 -3.28 25.62 -3.28
CA ARG A 284 -2.03 26.21 -2.79
C ARG A 284 -1.20 25.15 -2.04
N MET A 285 -0.61 24.22 -2.79
CA MET A 285 0.39 23.28 -2.28
C MET A 285 1.79 23.88 -2.33
N LYS A 286 2.65 23.45 -1.40
CA LYS A 286 4.07 23.81 -1.45
C LYS A 286 4.76 23.16 -2.67
N PRO A 287 5.80 23.80 -3.23
CA PRO A 287 6.40 23.38 -4.51
C PRO A 287 6.92 21.93 -4.53
N GLU A 288 7.50 21.46 -3.42
CA GLU A 288 8.07 20.12 -3.33
C GLU A 288 6.99 19.05 -3.32
N THR A 289 5.87 19.31 -2.64
CA THR A 289 4.71 18.42 -2.62
C THR A 289 4.05 18.36 -3.99
N ARG A 290 3.90 19.51 -4.66
CA ARG A 290 3.40 19.57 -6.04
C ARG A 290 4.31 18.81 -7.02
N PHE A 291 5.62 18.92 -6.86
CA PHE A 291 6.59 18.16 -7.64
C PHE A 291 6.42 16.65 -7.41
N ALA A 292 6.36 16.20 -6.15
CA ALA A 292 6.15 14.79 -5.81
C ALA A 292 4.85 14.24 -6.39
N LEU A 293 3.73 14.96 -6.25
CA LEU A 293 2.43 14.56 -6.78
C LEU A 293 2.44 14.47 -8.32
N SER A 294 3.07 15.44 -8.99
CA SER A 294 3.22 15.43 -10.44
C SER A 294 4.08 14.24 -10.92
N PHE A 295 5.19 13.98 -10.25
CA PHE A 295 6.15 12.96 -10.67
C PHE A 295 5.70 11.54 -10.31
N ASN A 296 5.25 11.31 -9.08
CA ASN A 296 4.90 9.98 -8.56
C ASN A 296 3.47 9.54 -8.90
N SER A 297 2.54 10.49 -9.13
CA SER A 297 1.15 10.16 -9.44
C SER A 297 0.84 10.46 -10.91
N LYS A 298 0.77 11.75 -11.30
CA LYS A 298 0.29 12.13 -12.65
C LYS A 298 1.12 11.53 -13.77
N ARG A 299 2.45 11.67 -13.69
CA ARG A 299 3.37 11.15 -14.73
C ARG A 299 3.33 9.63 -14.78
N VAL A 300 3.24 8.96 -13.63
CA VAL A 300 3.15 7.49 -13.56
C VAL A 300 1.85 7.01 -14.19
N VAL A 301 0.71 7.58 -13.81
CA VAL A 301 -0.60 7.25 -14.39
C VAL A 301 -0.59 7.47 -15.89
N ARG A 302 -0.19 8.66 -16.36
CA ARG A 302 -0.13 8.98 -17.80
C ARG A 302 0.76 8.02 -18.58
N ASN A 303 1.93 7.69 -18.06
CA ASN A 303 2.86 6.76 -18.71
C ASN A 303 2.30 5.34 -18.73
N LYS A 304 1.61 4.91 -17.68
CA LYS A 304 0.99 3.59 -17.64
C LYS A 304 -0.20 3.51 -18.59
N LEU A 305 -1.11 4.47 -18.58
CA LEU A 305 -2.24 4.54 -19.53
C LEU A 305 -1.76 4.49 -20.98
N ARG A 306 -0.71 5.25 -21.33
CA ARG A 306 -0.11 5.18 -22.67
C ARG A 306 0.41 3.80 -23.04
N LYS A 307 0.95 3.04 -22.09
CA LYS A 307 1.41 1.65 -22.33
C LYS A 307 0.23 0.71 -22.48
N LEU A 308 -0.79 0.83 -21.63
CA LEU A 308 -1.99 0.00 -21.67
C LEU A 308 -2.81 0.23 -22.95
N ASN A 309 -2.94 1.48 -23.41
CA ASN A 309 -3.62 1.81 -24.67
C ASN A 309 -2.94 1.16 -25.88
N LYS A 310 -1.60 1.06 -25.88
CA LYS A 310 -0.88 0.36 -26.94
C LYS A 310 -1.17 -1.14 -26.96
N LEU A 311 -1.46 -1.75 -25.82
CA LEU A 311 -1.84 -3.17 -25.73
C LEU A 311 -3.27 -3.38 -26.25
N LEU A 312 -4.20 -2.47 -25.94
CA LEU A 312 -5.58 -2.54 -26.48
C LEU A 312 -5.69 -2.29 -27.99
N ALA A 313 -4.68 -1.65 -28.59
CA ALA A 313 -4.65 -1.38 -30.03
C ALA A 313 -4.05 -2.53 -30.86
N GLN A 314 -3.54 -3.58 -30.20
CA GLN A 314 -3.09 -4.82 -30.82
C GLN A 314 -4.24 -5.83 -30.92
#